data_AF-A0A9X4SL98-F1
#
_entry.id   AF-A0A9X4SL98-F1
#
_cell.length_a   1.000
_cell.length_b   1.000
_cell.length_c   1.000
_cell.angle_alpha   90.00
_cell.angle_beta   90.00
_cell.angle_gamma   90.00
#
_symmetry.space_group_name_H-M   'P 1'
#
loop_
_entity.id
_entity.type
_entity.pdbx_description
1 polymer ?
#
loop_
_entity_poly.entity_id
_entity_poly.type
_entity_poly.pdbx_seq_one_letter_code
_entity_poly.pdbx_strand_id
1 'polypeptide(L)'
;MPTEYITTANPEKLEQLGYSYKTEHLQSSTAIYGHVNEHMEENISSTLREIYDALISYNNLEHLSNDEAIGNMVKRLQESIEKAKKNKVMFSVPCHIDVFKEEGKLSIIDYSMKVLRHLMEYDANVTEVGRSKLQHLWLEMSNLVSKGNNVSKNVFHLERMPSILQKRRDYLSHLKQIVCDSIEKGKKEDVAVERDNGFFCVECPEESVITPAKFLSNPEFENLDGALKIGDGVVRTKNGQYCDMKGALQMAFEVGDSEKIEMILLSENSSGFGEIMVHMDDKSCEIFLKHCEELKKEPRISKVIEAAESFIQKNKTASPPPSSIYNIDTSNHLEQSASQNVVH
;
A
#
# COMPACT_ATOMS: atom_id res chain seq x y z
N MET A 1 -10.29 -43.32 38.11
CA MET A 1 -10.76 -42.90 36.77
C MET A 1 -9.54 -42.61 35.91
N PRO A 2 -9.50 -43.03 34.64
CA PRO A 2 -8.38 -42.70 33.76
C PRO A 2 -8.39 -41.21 33.41
N THR A 3 -7.19 -40.62 33.30
CA THR A 3 -7.02 -39.24 32.83
C THR A 3 -6.86 -39.27 31.32
N GLU A 4 -7.91 -38.88 30.59
CA GLU A 4 -7.80 -38.70 29.14
C GLU A 4 -7.05 -37.39 28.85
N TYR A 5 -5.80 -37.52 28.44
CA TYR A 5 -5.01 -36.39 27.93
C TYR A 5 -5.61 -35.91 26.61
N ILE A 6 -5.79 -34.59 26.47
CA ILE A 6 -6.16 -33.98 25.19
C ILE A 6 -5.02 -34.22 24.21
N THR A 7 -5.20 -35.19 23.31
CA THR A 7 -4.24 -35.49 22.25
C THR A 7 -4.16 -34.31 21.28
N THR A 8 -2.97 -33.75 21.09
CA THR A 8 -2.71 -32.78 20.01
C THR A 8 -3.13 -33.39 18.67
N ALA A 9 -3.75 -32.59 17.81
CA ALA A 9 -4.33 -33.06 16.55
C ALA A 9 -3.28 -33.81 15.71
N ASN A 10 -3.57 -35.07 15.36
CA ASN A 10 -2.68 -35.88 14.54
C ASN A 10 -2.61 -35.29 13.12
N PRO A 11 -1.41 -34.93 12.59
CA PRO A 11 -1.23 -34.42 11.24
C PRO A 11 -1.84 -35.31 10.14
N GLU A 12 -1.84 -36.63 10.32
CA GLU A 12 -2.39 -37.60 9.35
C GLU A 12 -3.90 -37.40 9.10
N LYS A 13 -4.65 -36.80 10.04
CA LYS A 13 -6.06 -36.44 9.85
C LYS A 13 -6.27 -35.18 9.00
N LEU A 14 -5.25 -34.35 8.82
CA LEU A 14 -5.33 -33.15 7.97
C LEU A 14 -5.09 -33.50 6.50
N GLU A 15 -4.16 -34.41 6.18
CA GLU A 15 -3.97 -34.90 4.81
C GLU A 15 -5.22 -35.61 4.26
N GLN A 16 -5.95 -36.35 5.11
CA GLN A 16 -7.20 -37.03 4.75
C GLN A 16 -8.35 -36.08 4.37
N LEU A 17 -8.21 -34.77 4.62
CA LEU A 17 -9.15 -33.74 4.14
C LEU A 17 -8.84 -33.24 2.71
N GLY A 18 -7.85 -33.83 2.03
CA GLY A 18 -7.52 -33.53 0.63
C GLY A 18 -6.49 -32.42 0.42
N TYR A 19 -5.79 -31.98 1.47
CA TYR A 19 -4.76 -30.94 1.41
C TYR A 19 -3.44 -31.44 0.80
N SER A 20 -3.45 -31.70 -0.51
CA SER A 20 -2.24 -31.94 -1.30
C SER A 20 -1.44 -30.64 -1.45
N TYR A 21 -0.51 -30.38 -0.52
CA TYR A 21 0.43 -29.25 -0.62
C TYR A 21 1.45 -29.44 -1.76
N LYS A 22 1.07 -28.95 -2.95
CA LYS A 22 1.96 -28.64 -4.08
C LYS A 22 1.53 -27.33 -4.75
N THR A 23 2.45 -26.73 -5.48
CA THR A 23 2.43 -25.35 -6.05
C THR A 23 2.64 -24.28 -4.96
N GLU A 24 3.83 -23.67 -4.84
CA GLU A 24 4.58 -22.78 -5.76
C GLU A 24 4.34 -21.29 -5.44
N HIS A 25 5.44 -20.54 -5.26
CA HIS A 25 5.55 -19.08 -5.15
C HIS A 25 4.28 -18.30 -4.80
N LEU A 26 3.91 -18.25 -3.52
CA LEU A 26 2.90 -17.32 -3.01
C LEU A 26 3.43 -15.87 -2.85
N GLN A 27 4.31 -15.42 -3.74
CA GLN A 27 4.62 -14.00 -3.90
C GLN A 27 3.45 -13.33 -4.62
N SER A 28 2.45 -12.92 -3.83
CA SER A 28 1.47 -11.91 -4.27
C SER A 28 2.22 -10.62 -4.56
N SER A 29 2.50 -10.36 -5.84
CA SER A 29 3.27 -9.19 -6.30
C SER A 29 2.44 -7.91 -6.31
N THR A 30 1.88 -7.56 -5.15
CA THR A 30 1.14 -6.31 -4.92
C THR A 30 2.13 -5.20 -4.58
N ALA A 31 2.13 -4.13 -5.39
CA ALA A 31 3.12 -3.06 -5.35
C ALA A 31 3.23 -2.37 -3.97
N ILE A 32 2.11 -2.27 -3.24
CA ILE A 32 2.05 -1.65 -1.91
C ILE A 32 2.94 -2.36 -0.88
N TYR A 33 3.25 -3.65 -1.06
CA TYR A 33 4.16 -4.38 -0.17
C TYR A 33 5.63 -3.97 -0.36
N GLY A 34 5.98 -3.33 -1.48
CA GLY A 34 7.31 -2.72 -1.69
C GLY A 34 7.58 -1.49 -0.82
N HIS A 35 6.60 -1.05 -0.02
CA HIS A 35 6.74 0.04 0.95
C HIS A 35 6.73 -0.43 2.41
N VAL A 36 6.68 -1.76 2.64
CA VAL A 36 6.89 -2.35 3.95
C VAL A 36 8.37 -2.20 4.34
N ASN A 37 8.61 -1.72 5.55
CA ASN A 37 9.93 -1.64 6.18
C ASN A 37 9.94 -2.44 7.49
N GLU A 38 11.11 -2.62 8.09
CA GLU A 38 11.31 -3.38 9.34
C GLU A 38 10.30 -2.98 10.42
N HIS A 39 10.08 -1.68 10.64
CA HIS A 39 9.12 -1.21 11.63
C HIS A 39 7.66 -1.53 11.28
N MET A 40 7.28 -1.55 9.99
CA MET A 40 5.96 -2.05 9.58
C MET A 40 5.86 -3.56 9.81
N GLU A 41 6.90 -4.35 9.52
CA GLU A 41 6.92 -5.79 9.81
C GLU A 41 6.82 -6.09 11.32
N GLU A 42 7.52 -5.33 12.16
CA GLU A 42 7.39 -5.38 13.63
C GLU A 42 5.95 -5.11 14.08
N ASN A 43 5.33 -4.03 13.57
CA ASN A 43 3.96 -3.66 13.93
C ASN A 43 2.95 -4.74 13.48
N ILE A 44 3.09 -5.29 12.27
CA ILE A 44 2.28 -6.40 11.76
C ILE A 44 2.44 -7.64 12.65
N SER A 45 3.68 -8.02 12.95
CA SER A 45 4.03 -9.17 13.80
C SER A 45 3.49 -9.02 15.22
N SER A 46 3.57 -7.82 15.79
CA SER A 46 3.04 -7.48 17.11
C SER A 46 1.51 -7.56 17.13
N THR A 47 0.82 -7.00 16.14
CA THR A 47 -0.64 -7.09 16.02
C THR A 47 -1.09 -8.55 15.88
N LEU A 48 -0.40 -9.34 15.05
CA LEU A 48 -0.68 -10.78 14.90
C LEU A 48 -0.47 -11.55 16.21
N ARG A 49 0.56 -11.22 16.98
CA ARG A 49 0.84 -11.82 18.30
C ARG A 49 -0.24 -11.48 19.33
N GLU A 50 -0.67 -10.21 19.42
CA GLU A 50 -1.76 -9.82 20.33
C GLU A 50 -3.09 -10.54 20.00
N ILE A 51 -3.40 -10.67 18.71
CA ILE A 51 -4.58 -11.40 18.20
C ILE A 51 -4.48 -12.89 18.54
N TYR A 52 -3.30 -13.48 18.39
CA TYR A 52 -3.04 -14.87 18.78
C TYR A 52 -3.15 -15.09 20.30
N ASP A 53 -2.60 -14.18 21.11
CA ASP A 53 -2.68 -14.24 22.57
C ASP A 53 -4.11 -14.04 23.10
N ALA A 54 -4.97 -13.32 22.38
CA ALA A 54 -6.40 -13.25 22.66
C ALA A 54 -7.08 -14.62 22.49
N LEU A 55 -6.72 -15.36 21.44
CA LEU A 55 -7.27 -16.68 21.13
C LEU A 55 -6.75 -17.76 22.09
N ILE A 56 -5.47 -17.72 22.48
CA ILE A 56 -4.96 -18.57 23.56
C ILE A 56 -5.72 -18.31 24.87
N SER A 57 -6.06 -17.05 25.19
CA SER A 57 -6.83 -16.78 26.40
C SER A 57 -8.23 -17.37 26.37
N TYR A 58 -8.89 -17.47 25.22
CA TYR A 58 -10.17 -18.18 25.11
C TYR A 58 -10.04 -19.66 25.47
N ASN A 59 -9.04 -20.34 24.91
CA ASN A 59 -8.81 -21.77 25.09
C ASN A 59 -8.35 -22.16 26.53
N ASN A 60 -7.74 -21.23 27.27
CA ASN A 60 -7.11 -21.51 28.56
C ASN A 60 -7.93 -21.09 29.80
N LEU A 61 -9.17 -20.57 29.63
CA LEU A 61 -9.97 -20.02 30.74
C LEU A 61 -10.94 -21.04 31.34
N GLU A 62 -10.39 -22.09 31.97
CA GLU A 62 -11.13 -23.19 32.67
C GLU A 62 -12.10 -22.73 33.80
N HIS A 63 -12.19 -21.43 34.09
CA HIS A 63 -12.94 -20.89 35.24
C HIS A 63 -14.02 -19.87 34.85
N LEU A 64 -14.20 -19.59 33.55
CA LEU A 64 -15.25 -18.70 33.04
C LEU A 64 -16.35 -19.48 32.33
N SER A 65 -17.54 -18.89 32.18
CA SER A 65 -18.48 -19.38 31.18
C SER A 65 -17.98 -19.08 29.75
N ASN A 66 -18.38 -19.90 28.78
CA ASN A 66 -17.99 -19.73 27.38
C ASN A 66 -18.29 -18.32 26.87
N ASP A 67 -19.44 -17.74 27.23
CA ASP A 67 -19.84 -16.40 26.78
C ASP A 67 -19.01 -15.27 27.39
N GLU A 68 -18.46 -15.45 28.59
CA GLU A 68 -17.51 -14.52 29.21
C GLU A 68 -16.12 -14.66 28.58
N ALA A 69 -15.65 -15.89 28.34
CA ALA A 69 -14.39 -16.16 27.67
C ALA A 69 -14.38 -15.59 26.23
N ILE A 70 -15.45 -15.83 25.46
CA ILE A 70 -15.68 -15.21 24.14
C ILE A 70 -15.76 -13.69 24.26
N GLY A 71 -16.44 -13.16 25.26
CA GLY A 71 -16.54 -11.71 25.49
C GLY A 71 -15.18 -11.04 25.72
N ASN A 72 -14.35 -11.64 26.57
CA ASN A 72 -13.01 -11.16 26.88
C ASN A 72 -12.06 -11.26 25.66
N MET A 73 -12.13 -12.37 24.92
CA MET A 73 -11.39 -12.55 23.67
C MET A 73 -11.83 -11.53 22.60
N VAL A 74 -13.13 -11.38 22.35
CA VAL A 74 -13.68 -10.41 21.37
C VAL A 74 -13.24 -8.99 21.71
N LYS A 75 -13.28 -8.60 22.99
CA LYS A 75 -12.78 -7.31 23.44
C LYS A 75 -11.30 -7.13 23.12
N ARG A 76 -10.43 -8.08 23.49
CA ARG A 76 -8.99 -8.01 23.21
C ARG A 76 -8.68 -7.93 21.71
N LEU A 77 -9.37 -8.75 20.90
CA LEU A 77 -9.27 -8.72 19.44
C LEU A 77 -9.62 -7.32 18.89
N GLN A 78 -10.72 -6.72 19.36
CA GLN A 78 -11.14 -5.39 18.93
C GLN A 78 -10.16 -4.29 19.37
N GLU A 79 -9.62 -4.37 20.59
CA GLU A 79 -8.59 -3.44 21.09
C GLU A 79 -7.33 -3.47 20.22
N SER A 80 -6.86 -4.64 19.80
CA SER A 80 -5.71 -4.79 18.89
C SER A 80 -6.02 -4.34 17.46
N ILE A 81 -7.23 -4.62 16.94
CA ILE A 81 -7.65 -4.17 15.60
C ILE A 81 -7.76 -2.64 15.54
N GLU A 82 -8.37 -1.99 16.54
CA GLU A 82 -8.46 -0.52 16.59
C GLU A 82 -7.09 0.14 16.80
N LYS A 83 -6.21 -0.46 17.61
CA LYS A 83 -4.81 -0.03 17.75
C LYS A 83 -4.07 -0.10 16.41
N ALA A 84 -4.22 -1.21 15.67
CA ALA A 84 -3.61 -1.40 14.36
C ALA A 84 -4.15 -0.42 13.30
N LYS A 85 -5.48 -0.19 13.27
CA LYS A 85 -6.13 0.83 12.44
C LYS A 85 -5.57 2.23 12.73
N LYS A 86 -5.54 2.64 13.99
CA LYS A 86 -5.00 3.94 14.43
C LYS A 86 -3.52 4.13 14.06
N ASN A 87 -2.73 3.07 14.14
CA ASN A 87 -1.30 3.08 13.81
C ASN A 87 -1.02 2.86 12.30
N LYS A 88 -2.05 2.83 11.44
CA LYS A 88 -1.97 2.55 9.99
C LYS A 88 -1.22 1.24 9.64
N VAL A 89 -1.29 0.22 10.51
CA VAL A 89 -0.63 -1.07 10.26
C VAL A 89 -1.26 -1.75 9.05
N MET A 90 -0.46 -2.25 8.11
CA MET A 90 -0.98 -2.93 6.92
C MET A 90 -1.57 -4.31 7.30
N PHE A 91 -2.86 -4.50 7.06
CA PHE A 91 -3.62 -5.70 7.46
C PHE A 91 -3.45 -6.88 6.49
N SER A 92 -3.09 -6.64 5.23
CA SER A 92 -3.05 -7.64 4.16
C SER A 92 -1.67 -8.23 3.89
N VAL A 93 -0.60 -7.60 4.36
CA VAL A 93 0.79 -8.08 4.21
C VAL A 93 0.96 -9.45 4.88
N PRO A 94 1.39 -10.51 4.17
CA PRO A 94 1.67 -11.80 4.78
C PRO A 94 3.00 -11.76 5.54
N CYS A 95 2.95 -11.92 6.86
CA CYS A 95 4.13 -11.96 7.73
C CYS A 95 4.40 -13.38 8.25
N HIS A 96 5.61 -13.65 8.72
CA HIS A 96 5.90 -14.87 9.49
C HIS A 96 5.65 -14.61 10.98
N ILE A 97 5.21 -15.64 11.70
CA ILE A 97 4.99 -15.59 13.15
C ILE A 97 5.54 -16.88 13.73
N ASP A 98 6.52 -16.77 14.62
CA ASP A 98 7.24 -17.90 15.25
C ASP A 98 6.32 -18.95 15.91
N VAL A 99 5.08 -18.55 16.22
CA VAL A 99 4.07 -19.37 16.90
C VAL A 99 3.21 -20.20 15.93
N PHE A 100 3.17 -19.85 14.65
CA PHE A 100 2.64 -20.73 13.60
C PHE A 100 3.76 -21.67 13.15
N LYS A 101 3.66 -22.94 13.56
CA LYS A 101 4.59 -24.01 13.16
C LYS A 101 4.45 -24.47 11.71
N GLU A 102 3.51 -23.89 10.96
CA GLU A 102 3.35 -24.12 9.53
C GLU A 102 4.19 -23.10 8.75
N GLU A 103 4.75 -23.50 7.61
CA GLU A 103 5.62 -22.67 6.76
C GLU A 103 4.87 -21.51 6.05
N GLY A 104 3.57 -21.34 6.31
CA GLY A 104 2.71 -20.35 5.69
C GLY A 104 2.79 -18.98 6.36
N LYS A 105 3.30 -17.97 5.64
CA LYS A 105 3.08 -16.57 6.01
C LYS A 105 1.58 -16.24 5.95
N LEU A 106 1.06 -15.56 6.97
CA LEU A 106 -0.33 -15.11 7.05
C LEU A 106 -0.39 -13.61 7.33
N SER A 107 -1.44 -12.96 6.83
CA SER A 107 -1.75 -11.56 7.11
C SER A 107 -2.72 -11.43 8.28
N ILE A 108 -2.80 -10.24 8.89
CA ILE A 108 -3.74 -9.96 10.00
C ILE A 108 -5.17 -10.29 9.56
N ILE A 109 -5.54 -9.90 8.35
CA ILE A 109 -6.89 -10.09 7.82
C ILE A 109 -7.18 -11.56 7.49
N ASP A 110 -6.24 -12.28 6.86
CA ASP A 110 -6.42 -13.70 6.56
C ASP A 110 -6.55 -14.55 7.82
N TYR A 111 -5.70 -14.31 8.83
CA TYR A 111 -5.76 -15.04 10.09
C TYR A 111 -7.06 -14.74 10.84
N SER A 112 -7.40 -13.46 11.00
CA SER A 112 -8.62 -13.04 11.70
C SER A 112 -9.89 -13.59 11.04
N MET A 113 -9.98 -13.57 9.70
CA MET A 113 -11.17 -14.10 9.01
C MET A 113 -11.26 -15.63 9.07
N LYS A 114 -10.14 -16.37 8.98
CA LYS A 114 -10.12 -17.83 9.22
C LYS A 114 -10.58 -18.18 10.63
N VAL A 115 -10.09 -17.46 11.63
CA VAL A 115 -10.40 -17.66 13.06
C VAL A 115 -11.86 -17.36 13.37
N LEU A 116 -12.35 -16.17 13.00
CA LEU A 116 -13.72 -15.74 13.29
C LEU A 116 -14.73 -16.71 12.66
N ARG A 117 -14.45 -17.17 11.44
CA ARG A 117 -15.21 -18.25 10.80
C ARG A 117 -15.21 -19.53 11.64
N HIS A 118 -14.05 -20.03 12.04
CA HIS A 118 -13.95 -21.30 12.76
C HIS A 118 -14.77 -21.28 14.06
N LEU A 119 -14.68 -20.18 14.82
CA LEU A 119 -15.45 -19.96 16.05
C LEU A 119 -16.97 -19.86 15.78
N MET A 120 -17.39 -19.21 14.70
CA MET A 120 -18.81 -19.04 14.38
C MET A 120 -19.47 -20.26 13.73
N GLU A 121 -18.73 -21.05 12.94
CA GLU A 121 -19.24 -22.19 12.16
C GLU A 121 -19.05 -23.54 12.86
N TYR A 122 -17.92 -23.77 13.54
CA TYR A 122 -17.48 -25.12 13.94
C TYR A 122 -17.25 -25.32 15.43
N ASP A 123 -16.99 -24.26 16.20
CA ASP A 123 -16.77 -24.40 17.63
C ASP A 123 -18.10 -24.62 18.37
N ALA A 124 -18.25 -25.82 18.94
CA ALA A 124 -19.42 -26.24 19.69
C ALA A 124 -19.60 -25.48 21.02
N ASN A 125 -18.56 -24.80 21.51
CA ASN A 125 -18.60 -24.00 22.73
C ASN A 125 -19.23 -22.62 22.52
N VAL A 126 -19.35 -22.17 21.26
CA VAL A 126 -19.78 -20.81 20.90
C VAL A 126 -21.31 -20.75 20.77
N THR A 127 -21.95 -20.26 21.84
CA THR A 127 -23.40 -20.02 21.92
C THR A 127 -23.86 -18.95 20.92
N GLU A 128 -25.17 -18.78 20.74
CA GLU A 128 -25.73 -17.68 19.93
C GLU A 128 -25.34 -16.28 20.45
N VAL A 129 -25.18 -16.11 21.77
CA VAL A 129 -24.68 -14.88 22.38
C VAL A 129 -23.21 -14.66 22.02
N GLY A 130 -22.42 -15.74 22.00
CA GLY A 130 -21.04 -15.73 21.50
C GLY A 130 -20.96 -15.38 20.01
N ARG A 131 -21.80 -16.01 19.17
CA ARG A 131 -21.88 -15.75 17.71
C ARG A 131 -22.23 -14.30 17.41
N SER A 132 -23.16 -13.71 18.15
CA SER A 132 -23.52 -12.30 18.02
C SER A 132 -22.32 -11.36 18.30
N LYS A 133 -21.53 -11.63 19.35
CA LYS A 133 -20.30 -10.88 19.65
C LYS A 133 -19.25 -11.01 18.52
N LEU A 134 -19.04 -12.23 18.03
CA LEU A 134 -18.10 -12.52 16.93
C LEU A 134 -18.55 -11.89 15.59
N GLN A 135 -19.87 -11.81 15.34
CA GLN A 135 -20.42 -11.24 14.12
C GLN A 135 -20.07 -9.75 13.97
N HIS A 136 -19.88 -9.00 15.06
CA HIS A 136 -19.38 -7.62 15.00
C HIS A 136 -17.95 -7.53 14.47
N LEU A 137 -17.02 -8.34 15.00
CA LEU A 137 -15.64 -8.43 14.48
C LEU A 137 -15.61 -8.89 13.02
N TRP A 138 -16.45 -9.87 12.66
CA TRP A 138 -16.55 -10.31 11.27
C TRP A 138 -16.96 -9.16 10.33
N LEU A 139 -17.93 -8.33 10.74
CA LEU A 139 -18.37 -7.18 9.96
C LEU A 139 -17.26 -6.11 9.87
N GLU A 140 -16.46 -5.93 10.91
CA GLU A 140 -15.30 -5.02 10.89
C GLU A 140 -14.20 -5.49 9.92
N MET A 141 -13.80 -6.76 9.99
CA MET A 141 -12.84 -7.33 9.03
C MET A 141 -13.39 -7.31 7.60
N SER A 142 -14.67 -7.63 7.41
CA SER A 142 -15.35 -7.54 6.11
C SER A 142 -15.37 -6.12 5.56
N ASN A 143 -15.53 -5.11 6.42
CA ASN A 143 -15.48 -3.70 6.06
C ASN A 143 -14.07 -3.31 5.58
N LEU A 144 -12.99 -3.76 6.24
CA LEU A 144 -11.62 -3.56 5.76
C LEU A 144 -11.44 -4.14 4.35
N VAL A 145 -11.79 -5.41 4.11
CA VAL A 145 -11.70 -6.02 2.75
C VAL A 145 -12.48 -5.19 1.73
N SER A 146 -13.73 -4.82 2.04
CA SER A 146 -14.58 -4.03 1.14
C SER A 146 -14.03 -2.64 0.82
N LYS A 147 -13.14 -2.11 1.66
CA LYS A 147 -12.46 -0.81 1.52
C LYS A 147 -11.06 -0.91 0.91
N GLY A 148 -10.73 -2.01 0.24
CA GLY A 148 -9.54 -2.15 -0.61
C GLY A 148 -8.53 -3.18 -0.13
N ASN A 149 -8.51 -3.52 1.16
CA ASN A 149 -7.59 -4.50 1.73
C ASN A 149 -7.65 -5.84 0.98
N ASN A 150 -6.48 -6.38 0.63
CA ASN A 150 -6.36 -7.68 -0.04
C ASN A 150 -6.55 -8.85 0.94
N VAL A 151 -6.96 -10.01 0.45
CA VAL A 151 -7.02 -11.28 1.20
C VAL A 151 -6.52 -12.41 0.30
N SER A 152 -5.93 -13.48 0.84
CA SER A 152 -5.48 -14.58 -0.02
C SER A 152 -6.64 -15.42 -0.55
N LYS A 153 -6.38 -16.20 -1.61
CA LYS A 153 -7.32 -17.16 -2.21
C LYS A 153 -7.94 -18.11 -1.16
N ASN A 154 -7.21 -18.41 -0.09
CA ASN A 154 -7.67 -19.25 1.03
C ASN A 154 -8.90 -18.68 1.76
N VAL A 155 -9.16 -17.38 1.62
CA VAL A 155 -10.29 -16.67 2.23
C VAL A 155 -11.43 -16.45 1.23
N PHE A 156 -11.19 -16.58 -0.09
CA PHE A 156 -12.23 -16.33 -1.12
C PHE A 156 -13.42 -17.29 -1.01
N HIS A 157 -13.21 -18.48 -0.42
CA HIS A 157 -14.23 -19.52 -0.26
C HIS A 157 -15.08 -19.39 1.01
N LEU A 158 -14.85 -18.37 1.86
CA LEU A 158 -15.68 -18.19 3.06
C LEU A 158 -17.09 -17.70 2.68
N GLU A 159 -18.11 -18.09 3.45
CA GLU A 159 -19.49 -17.62 3.18
C GLU A 159 -19.52 -16.08 3.17
N ARG A 160 -20.36 -15.51 2.28
CA ARG A 160 -20.53 -14.06 2.07
C ARG A 160 -19.31 -13.33 1.48
N MET A 161 -18.11 -13.94 1.44
CA MET A 161 -16.91 -13.31 0.87
C MET A 161 -17.07 -12.86 -0.60
N PRO A 162 -17.78 -13.57 -1.50
CA PRO A 162 -17.96 -13.11 -2.88
C PRO A 162 -18.61 -11.71 -3.03
N SER A 163 -19.54 -11.33 -2.14
CA SER A 163 -20.16 -9.99 -2.19
C SER A 163 -19.29 -8.91 -1.55
N ILE A 164 -18.43 -9.29 -0.60
CA ILE A 164 -17.40 -8.43 0.00
C ILE A 164 -16.29 -8.14 -1.04
N LEU A 165 -15.85 -9.16 -1.79
CA LEU A 165 -14.88 -9.02 -2.88
C LEU A 165 -15.43 -8.20 -4.06
N GLN A 166 -16.74 -8.26 -4.34
CA GLN A 166 -17.35 -7.36 -5.33
C GLN A 166 -17.29 -5.91 -4.85
N LYS A 167 -17.72 -5.60 -3.62
CA LYS A 167 -17.59 -4.25 -3.05
C LYS A 167 -16.15 -3.73 -3.07
N ARG A 168 -15.17 -4.59 -2.76
CA ARG A 168 -13.74 -4.28 -2.87
C ARG A 168 -13.35 -3.87 -4.30
N ARG A 169 -13.80 -4.63 -5.31
CA ARG A 169 -13.56 -4.33 -6.73
C ARG A 169 -14.19 -3.00 -7.12
N ASP A 170 -15.44 -2.76 -6.73
CA ASP A 170 -16.16 -1.52 -7.04
C ASP A 170 -15.45 -0.30 -6.42
N TYR A 171 -15.04 -0.42 -5.16
CA TYR A 171 -14.31 0.63 -4.44
C TYR A 171 -12.93 0.93 -5.06
N LEU A 172 -12.12 -0.10 -5.35
CA LEU A 172 -10.82 0.11 -6.01
C LEU A 172 -10.98 0.64 -7.45
N SER A 173 -12.05 0.28 -8.15
CA SER A 173 -12.38 0.84 -9.47
C SER A 173 -12.75 2.33 -9.38
N HIS A 174 -13.45 2.74 -8.32
CA HIS A 174 -13.72 4.15 -8.04
C HIS A 174 -12.43 4.94 -7.76
N LEU A 175 -11.53 4.41 -6.93
CA LEU A 175 -10.22 5.05 -6.70
C LEU A 175 -9.39 5.13 -7.99
N LYS A 176 -9.38 4.08 -8.82
CA LYS A 176 -8.76 4.13 -10.15
C LYS A 176 -9.36 5.22 -11.04
N GLN A 177 -10.67 5.41 -11.03
CA GLN A 177 -11.30 6.48 -11.82
C GLN A 177 -10.82 7.87 -11.37
N ILE A 178 -10.79 8.14 -10.05
CA ILE A 178 -10.31 9.43 -9.51
C ILE A 178 -8.86 9.70 -9.93
N VAL A 179 -7.99 8.68 -9.91
CA VAL A 179 -6.62 8.79 -10.45
C VAL A 179 -6.64 9.05 -11.95
N CYS A 180 -7.40 8.28 -12.73
CA CYS A 180 -7.50 8.44 -14.19
C CYS A 180 -7.97 9.84 -14.59
N ASP A 181 -8.86 10.47 -13.82
CA ASP A 181 -9.35 11.83 -14.07
C ASP A 181 -8.27 12.91 -13.78
N SER A 182 -7.23 12.58 -13.01
CA SER A 182 -6.05 13.44 -12.78
C SER A 182 -4.93 13.30 -13.82
N ILE A 183 -5.05 12.35 -14.76
CA ILE A 183 -4.09 12.12 -15.85
C ILE A 183 -4.42 13.05 -17.03
N GLU A 184 -3.48 13.92 -17.39
CA GLU A 184 -3.61 14.88 -18.50
C GLU A 184 -3.13 14.30 -19.84
N LYS A 185 -2.05 13.53 -19.80
CA LYS A 185 -1.41 12.84 -20.93
C LYS A 185 -1.07 11.42 -20.49
N GLY A 186 -1.12 10.45 -21.40
CA GLY A 186 -0.78 9.03 -21.14
C GLY A 186 -1.98 8.09 -21.12
N LYS A 187 -1.70 6.77 -21.11
CA LYS A 187 -2.74 5.71 -21.05
C LYS A 187 -3.43 5.66 -19.68
N LYS A 188 -4.73 5.34 -19.68
CA LYS A 188 -5.56 5.26 -18.45
C LYS A 188 -5.99 3.83 -18.12
N GLU A 189 -5.99 2.96 -19.13
CA GLU A 189 -6.17 1.52 -19.03
C GLU A 189 -5.13 0.86 -18.10
N ASP A 190 -3.87 1.28 -18.17
CA ASP A 190 -2.73 0.66 -17.47
C ASP A 190 -2.60 1.08 -15.99
N VAL A 191 -3.41 2.03 -15.50
CA VAL A 191 -3.34 2.53 -14.11
C VAL A 191 -3.71 1.43 -13.10
N ALA A 192 -2.90 1.21 -12.07
CA ALA A 192 -3.22 0.33 -10.95
C ALA A 192 -3.42 1.14 -9.66
N VAL A 193 -4.37 0.70 -8.81
CA VAL A 193 -4.58 1.26 -7.48
C VAL A 193 -4.75 0.15 -6.46
N GLU A 194 -3.88 0.14 -5.46
CA GLU A 194 -3.92 -0.73 -4.29
C GLU A 194 -4.15 0.09 -3.02
N ARG A 195 -4.77 -0.52 -2.01
CA ARG A 195 -4.97 0.09 -0.70
C ARG A 195 -4.94 -0.94 0.42
N ASP A 196 -4.30 -0.58 1.51
CA ASP A 196 -4.27 -1.34 2.76
C ASP A 196 -4.29 -0.35 3.93
N ASN A 197 -5.33 -0.39 4.77
CA ASN A 197 -5.49 0.37 6.03
C ASN A 197 -4.58 1.61 6.21
N GLY A 198 -5.02 2.77 5.70
CA GLY A 198 -4.28 4.03 5.84
C GLY A 198 -3.19 4.26 4.80
N PHE A 199 -2.81 3.24 4.01
CA PHE A 199 -1.88 3.33 2.90
C PHE A 199 -2.54 3.09 1.54
N PHE A 200 -2.07 3.79 0.50
CA PHE A 200 -2.33 3.47 -0.91
C PHE A 200 -1.04 3.26 -1.71
N CYS A 201 -1.15 2.55 -2.83
CA CYS A 201 -0.17 2.58 -3.90
C CYS A 201 -0.90 2.85 -5.22
N VAL A 202 -0.45 3.85 -5.97
CA VAL A 202 -0.95 4.17 -7.31
C VAL A 202 0.20 3.97 -8.29
N GLU A 203 0.01 3.13 -9.30
CA GLU A 203 0.94 2.99 -10.41
C GLU A 203 0.31 3.57 -11.68
N CYS A 204 1.02 4.47 -12.35
CA CYS A 204 0.69 5.03 -13.65
C CYS A 204 1.75 4.62 -14.69
N PRO A 205 1.38 4.46 -15.97
CA PRO A 205 2.35 4.20 -17.04
C PRO A 205 3.34 5.36 -17.19
N GLU A 206 4.53 5.08 -17.73
CA GLU A 206 5.66 6.01 -17.76
C GLU A 206 5.37 7.31 -18.54
N GLU A 207 4.58 7.23 -19.61
CA GLU A 207 4.15 8.38 -20.41
C GLU A 207 3.10 9.29 -19.72
N SER A 208 2.76 9.03 -18.45
CA SER A 208 1.75 9.80 -17.72
C SER A 208 2.25 11.15 -17.23
N VAL A 209 1.69 12.24 -17.78
CA VAL A 209 1.73 13.55 -17.12
C VAL A 209 0.45 13.73 -16.32
N ILE A 210 0.62 13.97 -15.02
CA ILE A 210 -0.48 13.98 -14.04
C ILE A 210 -0.50 15.29 -13.25
N THR A 211 -1.69 15.67 -12.77
CA THR A 211 -1.91 16.77 -11.81
C THR A 211 -2.27 16.16 -10.44
N PRO A 212 -1.32 15.78 -9.56
CA PRO A 212 -1.64 14.96 -8.39
C PRO A 212 -2.56 15.62 -7.39
N ALA A 213 -2.51 16.96 -7.30
CA ALA A 213 -3.41 17.75 -6.47
C ALA A 213 -4.90 17.48 -6.80
N LYS A 214 -5.25 17.09 -8.04
CA LYS A 214 -6.63 16.73 -8.42
C LYS A 214 -7.15 15.46 -7.74
N PHE A 215 -6.29 14.45 -7.51
CA PHE A 215 -6.72 13.22 -6.82
C PHE A 215 -6.41 13.26 -5.31
N LEU A 216 -5.30 13.88 -4.89
CA LEU A 216 -4.93 14.03 -3.47
C LEU A 216 -5.81 15.03 -2.70
N SER A 217 -6.59 15.85 -3.41
CA SER A 217 -7.66 16.68 -2.81
C SER A 217 -9.00 15.94 -2.64
N ASN A 218 -9.14 14.72 -3.19
CA ASN A 218 -10.33 13.91 -2.96
C ASN A 218 -10.35 13.36 -1.52
N PRO A 219 -11.48 13.43 -0.78
CA PRO A 219 -11.57 12.96 0.61
C PRO A 219 -11.15 11.50 0.87
N GLU A 220 -11.23 10.60 -0.13
CA GLU A 220 -10.75 9.22 0.02
C GLU A 220 -9.23 9.12 0.21
N PHE A 221 -8.47 10.11 -0.27
CA PHE A 221 -7.00 10.17 -0.18
C PHE A 221 -6.49 11.12 0.91
N GLU A 222 -7.30 12.09 1.37
CA GLU A 222 -6.91 13.21 2.24
C GLU A 222 -6.10 12.81 3.48
N ASN A 223 -6.43 11.67 4.11
CA ASN A 223 -5.82 11.21 5.36
C ASN A 223 -4.91 9.97 5.17
N LEU A 224 -4.60 9.59 3.93
CA LEU A 224 -3.79 8.41 3.62
C LEU A 224 -2.30 8.76 3.46
N ASP A 225 -1.45 7.83 3.89
CA ASP A 225 -0.07 7.73 3.44
C ASP A 225 -0.03 6.89 2.16
N GLY A 226 1.10 6.85 1.45
CA GLY A 226 1.19 6.02 0.25
C GLY A 226 2.35 6.32 -0.68
N ALA A 227 2.23 5.79 -1.88
CA ALA A 227 3.17 5.99 -2.97
C ALA A 227 2.45 6.21 -4.30
N LEU A 228 3.06 7.06 -5.13
CA LEU A 228 2.63 7.38 -6.48
C LEU A 228 3.80 7.10 -7.41
N LYS A 229 3.67 6.05 -8.22
CA LYS A 229 4.69 5.56 -9.15
C LYS A 229 4.33 5.91 -10.59
N ILE A 230 5.31 6.38 -11.35
CA ILE A 230 5.21 6.73 -12.77
C ILE A 230 6.47 6.18 -13.45
N GLY A 231 6.34 5.08 -14.20
CA GLY A 231 7.51 4.32 -14.64
C GLY A 231 8.37 3.85 -13.46
N ASP A 232 9.67 4.20 -13.47
CA ASP A 232 10.62 3.96 -12.37
C ASP A 232 10.62 5.06 -11.28
N GLY A 233 9.97 6.21 -11.53
CA GLY A 233 9.86 7.30 -10.57
C GLY A 233 8.81 7.02 -9.50
N VAL A 234 9.10 7.31 -8.22
CA VAL A 234 8.17 7.10 -7.10
C VAL A 234 8.20 8.28 -6.13
N VAL A 235 7.06 8.96 -5.94
CA VAL A 235 6.86 9.95 -4.85
C VAL A 235 6.16 9.27 -3.69
N ARG A 236 6.58 9.53 -2.44
CA ARG A 236 5.87 9.08 -1.24
C ARG A 236 5.03 10.20 -0.61
N THR A 237 3.82 9.85 -0.19
CA THR A 237 2.92 10.70 0.60
C THR A 237 2.94 10.27 2.07
N LYS A 238 2.97 11.26 2.96
CA LYS A 238 2.81 11.09 4.40
C LYS A 238 1.88 12.19 4.93
N ASN A 239 0.79 11.79 5.58
CA ASN A 239 -0.32 12.65 5.99
C ASN A 239 -0.82 13.54 4.83
N GLY A 240 -1.01 12.94 3.64
CA GLY A 240 -1.40 13.63 2.41
C GLY A 240 -0.32 14.50 1.75
N GLN A 241 0.84 14.72 2.38
CA GLN A 241 1.91 15.59 1.87
C GLN A 241 3.06 14.81 1.25
N TYR A 242 3.69 15.36 0.20
CA TYR A 242 4.92 14.81 -0.36
C TYR A 242 6.11 14.98 0.59
N CYS A 243 6.77 13.87 0.93
CA CYS A 243 7.90 13.86 1.86
C CYS A 243 9.25 13.62 1.18
N ASP A 244 9.32 12.69 0.22
CA ASP A 244 10.53 12.30 -0.49
C ASP A 244 10.19 11.56 -1.80
N MET A 245 11.20 11.32 -2.63
CA MET A 245 11.04 10.54 -3.87
C MET A 245 12.26 9.70 -4.25
N LYS A 246 12.05 8.75 -5.16
CA LYS A 246 13.06 7.97 -5.88
C LYS A 246 12.91 8.22 -7.39
N GLY A 247 14.03 8.19 -8.12
CA GLY A 247 14.04 8.23 -9.59
C GLY A 247 13.73 9.62 -10.17
N ALA A 248 13.06 9.63 -11.32
CA ALA A 248 12.70 10.82 -12.09
C ALA A 248 11.28 10.70 -12.64
N LEU A 249 10.54 11.80 -12.74
CA LEU A 249 9.18 11.83 -13.31
C LEU A 249 8.74 13.26 -13.69
N GLN A 250 7.78 13.38 -14.60
CA GLN A 250 7.19 14.66 -14.99
C GLN A 250 5.86 14.91 -14.27
N MET A 251 5.65 16.12 -13.78
CA MET A 251 4.39 16.57 -13.16
C MET A 251 3.89 17.87 -13.74
N ALA A 252 2.59 18.09 -13.59
CA ALA A 252 1.89 19.30 -13.98
C ALA A 252 1.20 19.95 -12.78
N PHE A 253 1.18 21.28 -12.78
CA PHE A 253 0.42 22.11 -11.84
C PHE A 253 -0.35 23.18 -12.64
N GLU A 254 -1.68 23.16 -12.53
CA GLU A 254 -2.56 24.20 -13.08
C GLU A 254 -2.65 25.37 -12.09
N VAL A 255 -2.55 26.61 -12.60
CA VAL A 255 -2.55 27.85 -11.81
C VAL A 255 -3.30 28.97 -12.54
N GLY A 256 -4.02 29.80 -11.79
CA GLY A 256 -4.80 30.91 -12.35
C GLY A 256 -5.79 30.50 -13.45
N ASP A 257 -6.04 31.41 -14.39
CA ASP A 257 -6.99 31.22 -15.51
C ASP A 257 -6.40 30.34 -16.64
N SER A 258 -6.10 29.07 -16.34
CA SER A 258 -5.53 28.05 -17.26
C SER A 258 -4.04 28.21 -17.61
N GLU A 259 -3.25 28.86 -16.75
CA GLU A 259 -1.78 28.75 -16.85
C GLU A 259 -1.31 27.41 -16.23
N LYS A 260 -0.13 26.97 -16.66
CA LYS A 260 0.40 25.65 -16.31
C LYS A 260 1.91 25.69 -16.11
N ILE A 261 2.36 25.04 -15.05
CA ILE A 261 3.76 24.80 -14.73
C ILE A 261 4.02 23.32 -14.98
N GLU A 262 4.93 22.98 -15.91
CA GLU A 262 5.43 21.60 -16.05
C GLU A 262 6.78 21.50 -15.32
N MET A 263 6.93 20.48 -14.48
CA MET A 263 8.14 20.24 -13.69
C MET A 263 8.66 18.82 -13.94
N ILE A 264 9.97 18.67 -14.02
CA ILE A 264 10.63 17.37 -13.84
C ILE A 264 11.05 17.29 -12.37
N LEU A 265 10.53 16.30 -11.66
CA LEU A 265 10.95 15.97 -10.30
C LEU A 265 12.03 14.90 -10.35
N LEU A 266 13.07 15.06 -9.53
CA LEU A 266 14.24 14.19 -9.45
C LEU A 266 14.57 13.92 -7.98
N SER A 267 14.95 12.69 -7.62
CA SER A 267 15.56 12.43 -6.31
C SER A 267 17.01 12.93 -6.28
N GLU A 268 17.42 13.58 -5.19
CA GLU A 268 18.85 13.84 -4.91
C GLU A 268 19.66 12.53 -4.86
N ASN A 269 19.05 11.44 -4.36
CA ASN A 269 19.66 10.12 -4.34
C ASN A 269 19.20 9.27 -5.54
N SER A 270 19.98 9.27 -6.61
CA SER A 270 19.71 8.47 -7.82
C SER A 270 19.55 6.96 -7.59
N SER A 271 19.99 6.42 -6.45
CA SER A 271 19.89 4.99 -6.10
C SER A 271 18.68 4.62 -5.22
N GLY A 272 18.06 5.58 -4.54
CA GLY A 272 17.11 5.32 -3.45
C GLY A 272 16.07 6.43 -3.26
N PHE A 273 15.47 6.48 -2.07
CA PHE A 273 14.68 7.65 -1.68
C PHE A 273 15.61 8.77 -1.18
N GLY A 274 15.24 10.01 -1.47
CA GLY A 274 16.03 11.21 -1.16
C GLY A 274 15.17 12.48 -1.31
N GLU A 275 15.77 13.65 -1.07
CA GLU A 275 15.07 14.92 -1.17
C GLU A 275 14.57 15.18 -2.60
N ILE A 276 13.43 15.88 -2.71
CA ILE A 276 12.80 16.23 -3.98
C ILE A 276 13.56 17.42 -4.58
N MET A 277 14.15 17.22 -5.75
CA MET A 277 14.67 18.30 -6.60
C MET A 277 13.69 18.60 -7.73
N VAL A 278 13.69 19.85 -8.20
CA VAL A 278 12.86 20.34 -9.31
C VAL A 278 13.76 20.84 -10.44
N HIS A 279 13.39 20.53 -11.68
CA HIS A 279 13.83 21.24 -12.87
C HIS A 279 12.59 21.76 -13.63
N MET A 280 12.62 23.04 -14.00
CA MET A 280 11.61 23.70 -14.85
C MET A 280 12.28 24.33 -16.07
N ASP A 281 11.52 24.56 -17.14
CA ASP A 281 11.91 25.44 -18.24
C ASP A 281 11.69 26.92 -17.87
N ASP A 282 12.24 27.85 -18.66
CA ASP A 282 12.15 29.29 -18.37
C ASP A 282 10.70 29.77 -18.25
N LYS A 283 9.81 29.26 -19.12
CA LYS A 283 8.38 29.58 -19.10
C LYS A 283 7.71 29.09 -17.81
N SER A 284 7.98 27.87 -17.37
CA SER A 284 7.45 27.36 -16.11
C SER A 284 8.04 28.11 -14.91
N CYS A 285 9.27 28.62 -14.99
CA CYS A 285 9.85 29.50 -13.97
C CYS A 285 9.15 30.87 -13.91
N GLU A 286 8.81 31.49 -15.05
CA GLU A 286 8.03 32.73 -15.10
C GLU A 286 6.63 32.55 -14.49
N ILE A 287 5.92 31.49 -14.88
CA ILE A 287 4.58 31.16 -14.37
C ILE A 287 4.64 30.81 -12.87
N PHE A 288 5.66 30.06 -12.43
CA PHE A 288 5.88 29.79 -11.01
C PHE A 288 6.11 31.07 -10.21
N LEU A 289 6.97 31.99 -10.68
CA LEU A 289 7.23 33.26 -10.00
C LEU A 289 5.98 34.15 -9.91
N LYS A 290 5.08 34.08 -10.89
CA LYS A 290 3.78 34.76 -10.89
C LYS A 290 2.82 34.22 -9.82
N HIS A 291 2.84 32.90 -9.56
CA HIS A 291 1.85 32.19 -8.73
C HIS A 291 2.39 31.60 -7.42
N CYS A 292 3.67 31.83 -7.08
CA CYS A 292 4.35 31.20 -5.94
C CYS A 292 3.60 31.37 -4.60
N GLU A 293 3.12 32.59 -4.31
CA GLU A 293 2.35 32.90 -3.08
C GLU A 293 0.95 32.28 -3.06
N GLU A 294 0.47 31.71 -4.17
CA GLU A 294 -0.75 30.90 -4.22
C GLU A 294 -0.42 29.41 -4.01
N LEU A 295 0.62 28.93 -4.69
CA LEU A 295 1.11 27.55 -4.55
C LEU A 295 1.56 27.21 -3.12
N LYS A 296 2.17 28.17 -2.41
CA LYS A 296 2.52 28.05 -0.98
C LYS A 296 1.33 27.78 -0.05
N LYS A 297 0.09 27.99 -0.50
CA LYS A 297 -1.14 27.72 0.27
C LYS A 297 -1.57 26.25 0.21
N GLU A 298 -1.03 25.44 -0.70
CA GLU A 298 -1.35 24.01 -0.84
C GLU A 298 -0.33 23.15 -0.06
N PRO A 299 -0.65 22.69 1.17
CA PRO A 299 0.32 21.99 2.01
C PRO A 299 0.78 20.65 1.42
N ARG A 300 -0.02 20.00 0.58
CA ARG A 300 0.30 18.68 -0.01
C ARG A 300 1.58 18.70 -0.85
N ILE A 301 1.84 19.81 -1.53
CA ILE A 301 2.95 19.97 -2.49
C ILE A 301 4.07 20.87 -1.97
N SER A 302 4.00 21.29 -0.70
CA SER A 302 4.96 22.20 -0.04
C SER A 302 6.43 21.91 -0.36
N LYS A 303 6.88 20.64 -0.27
CA LYS A 303 8.26 20.24 -0.60
C LYS A 303 8.65 20.43 -2.07
N VAL A 304 7.71 20.31 -3.01
CA VAL A 304 7.94 20.65 -4.42
C VAL A 304 8.09 22.16 -4.59
N ILE A 305 7.33 22.97 -3.85
CA ILE A 305 7.43 24.44 -3.91
C ILE A 305 8.76 24.94 -3.31
N GLU A 306 9.18 24.41 -2.17
CA GLU A 306 10.50 24.69 -1.57
C GLU A 306 11.66 24.35 -2.54
N ALA A 307 11.57 23.21 -3.23
CA ALA A 307 12.54 22.78 -4.23
C ALA A 307 12.53 23.67 -5.50
N ALA A 308 11.35 24.11 -5.94
CA ALA A 308 11.17 24.99 -7.09
C ALA A 308 11.71 26.42 -6.83
N GLU A 309 11.47 26.99 -5.63
CA GLU A 309 12.10 28.24 -5.20
C GLU A 309 13.63 28.11 -5.17
N SER A 310 14.13 26.99 -4.64
CA SER A 310 15.57 26.69 -4.55
C SER A 310 16.22 26.54 -5.94
N PHE A 311 15.54 25.91 -6.90
CA PHE A 311 15.98 25.81 -8.30
C PHE A 311 16.10 27.20 -8.94
N ILE A 312 15.06 28.03 -8.83
CA ILE A 312 15.05 29.37 -9.44
C ILE A 312 16.11 30.27 -8.79
N GLN A 313 16.34 30.18 -7.48
CA GLN A 313 17.36 30.99 -6.81
C GLN A 313 18.79 30.58 -7.20
N LYS A 314 19.03 29.28 -7.46
CA LYS A 314 20.30 28.79 -8.03
C LYS A 314 20.50 29.33 -9.46
N ASN A 315 19.48 29.28 -10.31
CA ASN A 315 19.58 29.79 -11.68
C ASN A 315 19.74 31.32 -11.75
N LYS A 316 19.18 32.08 -10.81
CA LYS A 316 19.40 33.54 -10.68
C LYS A 316 20.80 33.92 -10.18
N THR A 317 21.55 32.99 -9.59
CA THR A 317 22.91 33.23 -9.06
C THR A 317 24.00 32.58 -9.92
N ALA A 318 23.66 31.62 -10.77
CA ALA A 318 24.48 31.22 -11.89
C ALA A 318 24.58 32.37 -12.91
N SER A 319 25.80 32.77 -13.26
CA SER A 319 26.02 33.50 -14.52
C SER A 319 25.67 32.59 -15.70
N PRO A 320 25.17 33.12 -16.84
CA PRO A 320 24.65 32.29 -17.92
C PRO A 320 25.72 31.30 -18.42
N PRO A 321 25.36 30.02 -18.63
CA PRO A 321 26.31 29.04 -19.15
C PRO A 321 26.77 29.46 -20.55
N PRO A 322 28.05 29.22 -20.92
CA PRO A 322 28.50 29.45 -22.28
C PRO A 322 27.67 28.59 -23.25
N SER A 323 27.13 29.22 -24.29
CA SER A 323 26.09 28.67 -25.17
C SER A 323 26.63 27.59 -26.12
N SER A 324 26.92 26.39 -25.60
CA SER A 324 27.58 25.33 -26.39
C SER A 324 27.39 23.87 -25.87
N ILE A 325 26.21 23.48 -25.38
CA ILE A 325 25.84 22.05 -25.25
C ILE A 325 24.59 21.71 -26.07
N TYR A 326 24.85 21.49 -27.36
CA TYR A 326 24.24 20.57 -28.32
C TYR A 326 22.74 20.21 -28.27
N ASN A 327 22.13 20.36 -29.45
CA ASN A 327 20.94 19.63 -29.88
C ASN A 327 21.05 18.12 -29.56
N ILE A 328 19.98 17.53 -29.04
CA ILE A 328 19.70 16.10 -29.18
C ILE A 328 18.44 16.00 -30.03
N ASP A 329 18.59 15.61 -31.29
CA ASP A 329 17.45 15.28 -32.15
C ASP A 329 17.81 14.15 -33.13
N THR A 330 16.83 13.28 -33.38
CA THR A 330 16.82 12.16 -34.34
C THR A 330 17.97 11.13 -34.35
N SER A 331 17.61 9.90 -33.97
CA SER A 331 17.53 8.71 -34.84
C SER A 331 18.78 8.14 -35.57
N ASN A 332 18.83 6.79 -35.60
CA ASN A 332 19.55 5.94 -36.55
C ASN A 332 21.06 6.17 -36.78
N HIS A 333 21.90 5.30 -36.22
CA HIS A 333 22.63 4.28 -37.00
C HIS A 333 23.43 3.35 -36.06
N LEU A 334 23.21 2.03 -36.17
CA LEU A 334 24.03 1.04 -35.46
C LEU A 334 24.17 -0.26 -36.27
N GLU A 335 24.54 -0.13 -37.55
CA GLU A 335 25.00 -1.25 -38.36
C GLU A 335 26.52 -1.43 -38.25
N GLN A 336 26.88 -2.61 -37.75
CA GLN A 336 28.10 -3.40 -37.96
C GLN A 336 29.22 -2.78 -38.83
N SER A 337 30.40 -2.59 -38.24
CA SER A 337 31.64 -3.31 -38.63
C SER A 337 32.87 -2.83 -37.84
N ALA A 338 34.01 -3.52 -37.77
CA ALA A 338 34.34 -4.95 -37.61
C ALA A 338 35.88 -5.08 -37.69
N SER A 339 36.51 -5.98 -36.90
CA SER A 339 37.94 -6.41 -37.09
C SER A 339 39.02 -5.32 -36.90
N GLN A 340 40.34 -5.56 -36.75
CA GLN A 340 41.22 -6.68 -36.33
C GLN A 340 42.61 -6.02 -35.99
N ASN A 341 43.61 -6.63 -35.35
CA ASN A 341 43.81 -8.02 -34.88
C ASN A 341 44.16 -7.99 -33.34
N VAL A 342 45.27 -8.41 -32.69
CA VAL A 342 46.52 -9.12 -33.03
C VAL A 342 47.00 -9.96 -31.82
N VAL A 343 47.07 -11.28 -32.03
CA VAL A 343 48.08 -12.26 -31.58
C VAL A 343 49.06 -11.84 -30.46
N HIS A 344 49.02 -12.55 -29.32
CA HIS A 344 50.01 -13.62 -29.10
C HIS A 344 49.54 -14.77 -28.20
#